data_AF-A0A1I6JYX4-F1
#
_entry.id   AF-A0A1I6JYX4-F1
#
_cell.length_a   1.000
_cell.length_b   1.000
_cell.length_c   1.000
_cell.angle_alpha   90.00
_cell.angle_beta   90.00
_cell.angle_gamma   90.00
#
_symmetry.space_group_name_H-M   'P 1'
#
loop_
_entity.id
_entity.type
_entity.pdbx_description
1 polymer ?
#
loop_
_entity_poly.entity_id
_entity_poly.type
_entity_poly.pdbx_seq_one_letter_code
_entity_poly.pdbx_strand_id
1 'polypeptide(L)'
;MATAYEAASTTADFSDKAKAMFGDFNDRAKSAMEKSAKLGEEMTEFTKGNVEALVTSGRVAAKGCETLAQDLAETMKKNFESATATMKSFAAVKSPTELFQLQSDYARSYFDGAVADASKFSEAMMKLMGDIAQPLSSRYALAAEKIKATAL
;
A
#
# COMPACT_ATOMS: atom_id res chain seq x y z
N MET A 1 -74.48 -27.09 11.96
CA MET A 1 -73.88 -26.27 10.89
C MET A 1 -72.68 -25.44 11.37
N ALA A 2 -72.63 -24.91 12.60
CA ALA A 2 -71.50 -24.12 13.07
C ALA A 2 -70.15 -24.87 13.14
N THR A 3 -70.16 -26.15 13.54
CA THR A 3 -68.94 -26.96 13.74
C THR A 3 -68.22 -27.38 12.44
N ALA A 4 -68.94 -27.49 11.32
CA ALA A 4 -68.34 -27.81 10.03
C ALA A 4 -67.72 -26.58 9.34
N TYR A 5 -68.24 -25.39 9.61
CA TYR A 5 -67.71 -24.12 9.11
C TYR A 5 -66.42 -23.71 9.84
N GLU A 6 -66.35 -23.88 11.17
CA GLU A 6 -65.11 -23.68 11.93
C GLU A 6 -64.01 -24.66 11.47
N ALA A 7 -64.30 -25.96 11.33
CA ALA A 7 -63.32 -26.95 10.88
C ALA A 7 -62.79 -26.71 9.46
N ALA A 8 -63.65 -26.26 8.53
CA ALA A 8 -63.26 -25.88 7.18
C ALA A 8 -62.39 -24.59 7.17
N SER A 9 -62.74 -23.60 7.98
CA SER A 9 -61.96 -22.35 8.11
C SER A 9 -60.58 -22.59 8.75
N THR A 10 -60.49 -23.45 9.78
CA THR A 10 -59.22 -23.82 10.42
C THR A 10 -58.31 -24.61 9.49
N THR A 11 -58.87 -25.46 8.63
CA THR A 11 -58.10 -26.24 7.65
C THR A 11 -57.60 -25.38 6.48
N ALA A 12 -58.41 -24.42 6.02
CA ALA A 12 -57.99 -23.44 5.02
C ALA A 12 -56.91 -22.48 5.55
N ASP A 13 -57.09 -21.94 6.76
CA ASP A 13 -56.09 -21.09 7.43
C ASP A 13 -54.77 -21.83 7.69
N PHE A 14 -54.85 -23.12 8.03
CA PHE A 14 -53.66 -23.96 8.17
C PHE A 14 -52.95 -24.18 6.83
N SER A 15 -53.70 -24.43 5.75
CA SER A 15 -53.13 -24.61 4.41
C SER A 15 -52.44 -23.34 3.90
N ASP A 16 -53.04 -22.17 4.13
CA ASP A 16 -52.48 -20.89 3.68
C ASP A 16 -51.31 -20.44 4.57
N LYS A 17 -51.36 -20.66 5.89
CA LYS A 17 -50.18 -20.50 6.75
C LYS A 17 -49.04 -21.44 6.37
N ALA A 18 -49.34 -22.68 6.00
CA ALA A 18 -48.32 -23.64 5.57
C ALA A 18 -47.66 -23.19 4.24
N LYS A 19 -48.44 -22.71 3.27
CA LYS A 19 -47.91 -22.15 2.02
C LYS A 19 -47.09 -20.88 2.26
N ALA A 20 -47.56 -19.99 3.13
CA ALA A 20 -46.82 -18.77 3.49
C ALA A 20 -45.49 -19.11 4.19
N MET A 21 -45.50 -20.03 5.16
CA MET A 21 -44.28 -20.50 5.82
C MET A 21 -43.32 -21.21 4.86
N PHE A 22 -43.84 -21.97 3.89
CA PHE A 22 -43.02 -22.62 2.87
C PHE A 22 -42.42 -21.62 1.88
N GLY A 23 -43.18 -20.60 1.47
CA GLY A 23 -42.70 -19.49 0.65
C GLY A 23 -41.60 -18.70 1.35
N ASP A 24 -41.83 -18.28 2.59
CA ASP A 24 -40.84 -17.59 3.42
C ASP A 24 -39.57 -18.43 3.64
N PHE A 25 -39.72 -19.74 3.83
CA PHE A 25 -38.59 -20.66 3.96
C PHE A 25 -37.78 -20.74 2.67
N ASN A 26 -38.45 -20.87 1.52
CA ASN A 26 -37.81 -20.93 0.22
C ASN A 26 -37.07 -19.64 -0.14
N ASP A 27 -37.66 -18.47 0.16
CA ASP A 27 -37.03 -17.17 -0.07
C ASP A 27 -35.84 -16.93 0.87
N ARG A 28 -35.95 -17.34 2.14
CA ARG A 28 -34.81 -17.34 3.07
C ARG A 28 -33.70 -18.29 2.62
N ALA A 29 -34.05 -19.48 2.13
CA ALA A 29 -33.08 -20.44 1.62
C ALA A 29 -32.33 -19.90 0.40
N LYS A 30 -33.04 -19.27 -0.55
CA LYS A 30 -32.42 -18.59 -1.70
C LYS A 30 -31.52 -17.44 -1.27
N SER A 31 -32.00 -16.55 -0.41
CA SER A 31 -31.21 -15.42 0.10
C SER A 31 -29.98 -15.90 0.87
N ALA A 32 -30.09 -16.97 1.66
CA ALA A 32 -28.96 -17.57 2.36
C ALA A 32 -27.94 -18.16 1.39
N MET A 33 -28.39 -18.79 0.30
CA MET A 33 -27.51 -19.31 -0.75
C MET A 33 -26.77 -18.19 -1.48
N GLU A 34 -27.47 -17.13 -1.90
CA GLU A 34 -26.89 -15.96 -2.56
C GLU A 34 -25.86 -15.26 -1.67
N LYS A 35 -26.19 -15.07 -0.38
CA LYS A 35 -25.26 -14.51 0.61
C LYS A 35 -24.03 -15.38 0.79
N SER A 36 -24.19 -16.71 0.83
CA SER A 36 -23.08 -17.65 1.00
C SER A 36 -22.16 -17.66 -0.23
N ALA A 37 -22.73 -17.63 -1.44
CA ALA A 37 -21.97 -17.53 -2.68
C ALA A 37 -21.16 -16.22 -2.73
N LYS A 38 -21.81 -15.10 -2.42
CA LYS A 38 -21.16 -13.78 -2.36
C LYS A 38 -20.04 -13.72 -1.33
N LEU A 39 -20.25 -14.29 -0.14
CA LEU A 39 -19.20 -14.41 0.89
C LEU A 39 -18.00 -15.23 0.40
N GLY A 40 -18.24 -16.32 -0.33
CA GLY A 40 -17.18 -17.14 -0.92
C GLY A 40 -16.35 -16.38 -1.96
N GLU A 41 -17.00 -15.63 -2.84
CA GLU A 41 -16.33 -14.75 -3.82
C GLU A 41 -15.51 -13.66 -3.13
N GLU A 42 -16.12 -12.94 -2.18
CA GLU A 42 -15.43 -11.87 -1.45
C GLU A 42 -14.22 -12.36 -0.64
N MET A 43 -14.31 -13.55 -0.03
CA MET A 43 -13.17 -14.17 0.68
C MET A 43 -12.02 -14.53 -0.27
N THR A 44 -12.35 -14.98 -1.48
CA THR A 44 -11.38 -15.33 -2.51
C THR A 44 -10.67 -14.08 -3.02
N GLU A 45 -11.41 -13.03 -3.36
CA GLU A 45 -10.87 -11.74 -3.76
C GLU A 45 -10.05 -11.09 -2.65
N PHE A 46 -10.51 -11.17 -1.39
CA PHE A 46 -9.77 -10.64 -0.26
C PHE A 46 -8.42 -11.33 -0.08
N THR A 47 -8.39 -12.65 -0.20
CA THR A 47 -7.15 -13.44 -0.12
C THR A 47 -6.21 -13.09 -1.26
N LYS A 48 -6.72 -13.03 -2.50
CA LYS A 48 -5.95 -12.65 -3.68
C LYS A 48 -5.34 -11.24 -3.53
N GLY A 49 -6.15 -10.27 -3.08
CA GLY A 49 -5.70 -8.90 -2.85
C GLY A 49 -4.59 -8.78 -1.79
N ASN A 50 -4.57 -9.67 -0.79
CA ASN A 50 -3.47 -9.69 0.20
C ASN A 50 -2.15 -10.17 -0.43
N VAL A 51 -2.21 -11.19 -1.29
CA VAL A 51 -1.03 -11.67 -2.04
C VAL A 51 -0.53 -10.61 -3.00
N GLU A 52 -1.43 -9.97 -3.74
CA GLU A 52 -1.08 -8.88 -4.66
C GLU A 52 -0.44 -7.69 -3.92
N ALA A 53 -0.92 -7.37 -2.71
CA ALA A 53 -0.32 -6.32 -1.88
C ALA A 53 1.13 -6.67 -1.49
N LEU A 54 1.39 -7.90 -1.04
CA LEU A 54 2.74 -8.37 -0.72
C LEU A 54 3.68 -8.32 -1.93
N VAL A 55 3.21 -8.81 -3.09
CA VAL A 55 3.98 -8.76 -4.35
C VAL A 55 4.26 -7.32 -4.76
N THR A 56 3.30 -6.42 -4.60
CA THR A 56 3.45 -5.00 -4.93
C THR A 56 4.46 -4.33 -3.99
N SER A 57 4.35 -4.54 -2.68
CA SER A 57 5.34 -4.08 -1.70
C SER A 57 6.76 -4.59 -2.03
N GLY A 58 6.89 -5.87 -2.40
CA GLY A 58 8.17 -6.44 -2.81
C GLY A 58 8.74 -5.79 -4.08
N ARG A 59 7.90 -5.52 -5.09
CA ARG A 59 8.31 -4.80 -6.30
C ARG A 59 8.76 -3.37 -6.00
N VAL A 60 8.04 -2.67 -5.13
CA VAL A 60 8.40 -1.32 -4.67
C VAL A 60 9.76 -1.33 -3.97
N ALA A 61 9.97 -2.28 -3.06
CA ALA A 61 11.26 -2.45 -2.38
C ALA A 61 12.41 -2.66 -3.39
N ALA A 62 12.22 -3.57 -4.35
CA ALA A 62 13.22 -3.83 -5.39
C ALA A 62 13.52 -2.58 -6.23
N LYS A 63 12.48 -1.82 -6.61
CA LYS A 63 12.67 -0.58 -7.38
C LYS A 63 13.34 0.52 -6.56
N GLY A 64 13.06 0.58 -5.26
CA GLY A 64 13.75 1.47 -4.32
C GLY A 64 15.24 1.18 -4.27
N CYS A 65 15.63 -0.09 -4.13
CA CYS A 65 17.04 -0.50 -4.17
C CYS A 65 17.73 -0.13 -5.49
N GLU A 66 17.07 -0.34 -6.63
CA GLU A 66 17.59 0.05 -7.94
C GLU A 66 17.83 1.57 -8.02
N THR A 67 16.87 2.36 -7.54
CA THR A 67 16.95 3.84 -7.55
C THR A 67 18.11 4.33 -6.69
N LEU A 68 18.30 3.76 -5.49
CA LEU A 68 19.43 4.11 -4.61
C LEU A 68 20.78 3.74 -5.21
N ALA A 69 20.85 2.61 -5.92
CA ALA A 69 22.07 2.20 -6.62
C ALA A 69 22.40 3.15 -7.77
N GLN A 70 21.39 3.61 -8.51
CA GLN A 70 21.55 4.61 -9.57
C GLN A 70 22.03 5.95 -8.99
N ASP A 71 21.40 6.43 -7.92
CA ASP A 71 21.81 7.64 -7.22
C ASP A 71 23.26 7.56 -6.72
N LEU A 72 23.67 6.42 -6.16
CA LEU A 72 25.04 6.21 -5.73
C LEU A 72 26.03 6.27 -6.90
N ALA A 73 25.70 5.63 -8.02
CA ALA A 73 26.54 5.66 -9.22
C ALA A 73 26.69 7.09 -9.79
N GLU A 74 25.61 7.87 -9.79
CA GLU A 74 25.64 9.28 -10.19
C GLU A 74 26.51 10.12 -9.25
N THR A 75 26.37 9.95 -7.94
CA THR A 75 27.21 10.63 -6.94
C THR A 75 28.69 10.25 -7.12
N MET A 76 29.02 8.98 -7.39
CA MET A 76 30.39 8.55 -7.66
C MET A 76 30.98 9.26 -8.89
N LYS A 77 30.21 9.37 -9.98
CA LYS A 77 30.63 10.08 -11.19
C LYS A 77 30.88 11.57 -10.90
N LYS A 78 29.95 12.22 -10.20
CA LYS A 78 30.09 13.63 -9.77
C LYS A 78 31.33 13.84 -8.91
N ASN A 79 31.62 12.91 -7.99
CA ASN A 79 32.81 12.98 -7.13
C ASN A 79 34.10 12.88 -7.94
N PHE A 80 34.15 12.02 -8.97
CA PHE A 80 35.31 11.91 -9.85
C PHE A 80 35.55 13.19 -10.66
N GLU A 81 34.49 13.78 -11.20
CA GLU A 81 34.55 15.06 -11.92
C GLU A 81 35.03 16.19 -10.99
N SER A 82 34.47 16.26 -9.77
CA SER A 82 34.85 17.23 -8.75
C SER A 82 36.31 17.08 -8.30
N ALA A 83 36.78 15.86 -8.09
CA ALA A 83 38.18 15.58 -7.74
C ALA A 83 39.14 16.03 -8.85
N THR A 84 38.79 15.76 -10.11
CA THR A 84 39.58 16.19 -11.27
C THR A 84 39.63 17.71 -11.38
N ALA A 85 38.49 18.39 -11.18
CA ALA A 85 38.42 19.85 -11.17
C ALA A 85 39.26 20.45 -10.04
N THR A 86 39.14 19.90 -8.82
CA THR A 86 39.90 20.31 -7.65
C THR A 86 41.40 20.20 -7.89
N MET A 87 41.86 19.08 -8.44
CA MET A 87 43.29 18.88 -8.75
C MET A 87 43.81 19.91 -9.76
N LYS A 88 43.02 20.25 -10.79
CA LYS A 88 43.39 21.32 -11.74
C LYS A 88 43.47 22.68 -11.04
N SER A 89 42.53 22.99 -10.14
CA SER A 89 42.55 24.22 -9.36
C SER A 89 43.78 24.30 -8.46
N PHE A 90 44.16 23.21 -7.78
CA PHE A 90 45.38 23.17 -6.96
C PHE A 90 46.65 23.36 -7.79
N ALA A 91 46.72 22.78 -8.98
CA ALA A 91 47.88 22.94 -9.88
C ALA A 91 48.04 24.37 -10.43
N ALA A 92 46.97 25.17 -10.43
CA ALA A 92 46.97 26.54 -10.97
C ALA A 92 47.34 27.63 -9.94
N VAL A 93 47.47 27.26 -8.66
CA VAL A 93 47.75 28.19 -7.54
C VAL A 93 49.16 28.80 -7.68
N LYS A 94 49.27 30.12 -7.51
CA LYS A 94 50.52 30.89 -7.66
C LYS A 94 51.01 31.54 -6.37
N SER A 95 50.21 31.53 -5.30
CA SER A 95 50.58 32.13 -4.01
C SER A 95 49.98 31.38 -2.81
N PRO A 96 50.56 31.53 -1.59
CA PRO A 96 49.98 30.97 -0.37
C PRO A 96 48.55 31.45 -0.08
N THR A 97 48.23 32.70 -0.38
CA THR A 97 46.88 33.26 -0.18
C THR A 97 45.85 32.54 -1.05
N GLU A 98 46.17 32.31 -2.34
CA GLU A 98 45.31 31.55 -3.25
C GLU A 98 45.13 30.10 -2.79
N LEU A 99 46.15 29.48 -2.20
CA LEU A 99 46.06 28.14 -1.63
C LEU A 99 45.06 28.07 -0.45
N PHE A 100 45.15 29.03 0.48
CA PHE A 100 44.23 29.11 1.63
C PHE A 100 42.78 29.34 1.20
N GLN A 101 42.58 30.19 0.19
CA GLN A 101 41.28 30.42 -0.41
C GLN A 101 40.72 29.11 -0.98
N LEU A 102 41.50 28.40 -1.79
CA LEU A 102 41.10 27.15 -2.42
C LEU A 102 40.78 26.05 -1.40
N GLN A 103 41.58 25.90 -0.33
CA GLN A 103 41.28 24.96 0.75
C GLN A 103 39.98 25.29 1.47
N SER A 104 39.73 26.58 1.75
CA SER A 104 38.51 27.02 2.44
C SER A 104 37.26 26.76 1.58
N ASP A 105 37.34 27.06 0.29
CA ASP A 105 36.24 26.83 -0.66
C ASP A 105 35.99 25.34 -0.88
N TYR A 106 37.05 24.52 -0.98
CA TYR A 106 36.92 23.08 -1.06
C TYR A 106 36.27 22.50 0.20
N ALA A 107 36.71 22.91 1.39
CA ALA A 107 36.14 22.43 2.65
C ALA A 107 34.65 22.80 2.78
N ARG A 108 34.28 24.03 2.43
CA ARG A 108 32.88 24.48 2.41
C ARG A 108 32.06 23.67 1.40
N SER A 109 32.53 23.58 0.15
CA SER A 109 31.82 22.84 -0.90
C SER A 109 31.65 21.36 -0.56
N TYR A 110 32.64 20.74 0.08
CA TYR A 110 32.58 19.35 0.51
C TYR A 110 31.54 19.16 1.62
N PHE A 111 31.52 20.06 2.60
CA PHE A 111 30.53 20.04 3.68
C PHE A 111 29.10 20.21 3.15
N ASP A 112 28.87 21.22 2.32
CA ASP A 112 27.56 21.49 1.71
C ASP A 112 27.09 20.30 0.87
N GLY A 113 28.01 19.69 0.10
CA GLY A 113 27.74 18.48 -0.67
C GLY A 113 27.37 17.28 0.21
N ALA A 114 28.11 17.04 1.28
CA ALA A 114 27.85 15.93 2.20
C ALA A 114 26.49 16.07 2.90
N VAL A 115 26.12 17.29 3.32
CA VAL A 115 24.80 17.57 3.92
C VAL A 115 23.68 17.35 2.90
N ALA A 116 23.87 17.77 1.65
CA ALA A 116 22.91 17.57 0.59
C ALA A 116 22.69 16.08 0.28
N ASP A 117 23.77 15.30 0.13
CA ASP A 117 23.69 13.85 -0.14
C ASP A 117 23.04 13.09 1.02
N ALA A 118 23.37 13.44 2.27
CA ALA A 118 22.76 12.85 3.46
C ALA A 118 21.25 13.15 3.54
N SER A 119 20.85 14.38 3.23
CA SER A 119 19.43 14.78 3.21
C SER A 119 18.66 14.02 2.14
N LYS A 120 19.20 13.97 0.91
CA LYS A 120 18.61 13.21 -0.21
C LYS A 120 18.45 11.74 0.15
N PHE A 121 19.46 11.12 0.74
CA PHE A 121 19.40 9.72 1.17
C PHE A 121 18.32 9.49 2.23
N SER A 122 18.24 10.36 3.24
CA SER A 122 17.23 10.26 4.31
C SER A 122 15.81 10.36 3.76
N GLU A 123 15.55 11.33 2.87
CA GLU A 123 14.26 11.49 2.21
C GLU A 123 13.90 10.28 1.35
N ALA A 124 14.85 9.77 0.56
CA ALA A 124 14.65 8.59 -0.28
C ALA A 124 14.32 7.34 0.57
N MET A 125 15.01 7.15 1.70
CA MET A 125 14.72 6.07 2.65
C MET A 125 13.35 6.17 3.28
N MET A 126 12.97 7.35 3.79
CA MET A 126 11.66 7.55 4.38
C MET A 126 10.54 7.29 3.36
N LYS A 127 10.71 7.82 2.14
CA LYS A 127 9.76 7.58 1.05
C LYS A 127 9.65 6.09 0.73
N LEU A 128 10.77 5.40 0.56
CA LEU A 128 10.77 3.97 0.25
C LEU A 128 10.02 3.16 1.31
N MET A 129 10.26 3.43 2.60
CA MET A 129 9.55 2.76 3.69
C MET A 129 8.04 3.02 3.63
N GLY A 130 7.63 4.26 3.33
CA GLY A 130 6.23 4.60 3.12
C GLY A 130 5.60 3.84 1.94
N ASP A 131 6.27 3.84 0.79
CA ASP A 131 5.80 3.20 -0.42
C ASP A 131 5.72 1.66 -0.26
N ILE A 132 6.63 1.03 0.50
CA ILE A 132 6.58 -0.40 0.84
C ILE A 132 5.37 -0.72 1.72
N ALA A 133 5.07 0.12 2.70
CA ALA A 133 3.99 -0.12 3.66
C ALA A 133 2.59 0.19 3.10
N GLN A 134 2.49 1.08 2.11
CA GLN A 134 1.22 1.59 1.59
C GLN A 134 0.27 0.49 1.05
N PRO A 135 0.73 -0.52 0.26
CA PRO A 135 -0.13 -1.61 -0.18
C PRO A 135 -0.74 -2.40 0.99
N LEU A 136 0.05 -2.67 2.04
CA LEU A 136 -0.38 -3.40 3.23
C LEU A 136 -1.37 -2.58 4.07
N SER A 137 -1.08 -1.30 4.26
CA SER A 137 -1.98 -0.37 4.96
C SER A 137 -3.35 -0.29 4.28
N SER A 138 -3.37 -0.31 2.95
CA SER A 138 -4.61 -0.32 2.16
C SER A 138 -5.43 -1.59 2.38
N ARG A 139 -4.78 -2.76 2.54
CA ARG A 139 -5.46 -4.01 2.88
C ARG A 139 -6.08 -3.98 4.28
N TYR A 140 -5.38 -3.37 5.24
CA TYR A 140 -5.92 -3.19 6.59
C TYR A 140 -7.17 -2.30 6.60
N ALA A 141 -7.14 -1.18 5.86
CA ALA A 141 -8.29 -0.29 5.72
C ALA A 141 -9.52 -1.02 5.13
N LEU A 142 -9.31 -1.77 4.04
CA LEU A 142 -10.37 -2.58 3.41
C LEU A 142 -10.94 -3.64 4.36
N ALA A 143 -10.10 -4.28 5.17
CA ALA A 143 -10.56 -5.24 6.17
C ALA A 143 -11.44 -4.57 7.24
N ALA A 144 -11.03 -3.38 7.72
CA ALA A 144 -11.80 -2.61 8.70
C ALA A 144 -13.17 -2.15 8.12
N GLU A 145 -13.23 -1.77 6.85
CA GLU A 145 -14.49 -1.45 6.16
C GLU A 145 -15.42 -2.66 6.05
N LYS A 146 -14.89 -3.84 5.68
CA LYS A 146 -15.68 -5.09 5.60
C LYS A 146 -16.24 -5.53 6.96
N ILE A 147 -15.49 -5.35 8.05
CA ILE A 147 -15.98 -5.62 9.41
C ILE A 147 -17.14 -4.68 9.77
N LYS A 148 -17.02 -3.39 9.44
CA LYS A 148 -18.12 -2.42 9.66
C LYS A 148 -19.35 -2.75 8.81
N ALA A 149 -19.17 -3.16 7.57
CA ALA A 149 -20.25 -3.50 6.65
C ALA A 149 -21.00 -4.79 7.02
N THR A 150 -20.36 -5.71 7.75
CA THR A 150 -20.99 -6.95 8.23
C THR A 150 -21.57 -6.83 9.65
N ALA A 151 -21.24 -5.76 10.37
CA ALA A 151 -21.80 -5.44 11.70
C ALA A 151 -23.08 -4.59 11.64
N LEU A 152 -23.48 -4.10 10.46
CA LEU A 152 -24.72 -3.39 10.16
C LEU A 152 -25.67 -4.29 9.35
#